data_AF-A0A1U6IH27-F1
#
_entry.id   AF-A0A1U6IH27-F1
#
_cell.length_a   1.000
_cell.length_b   1.000
_cell.length_c   1.000
_cell.angle_alpha   90.00
_cell.angle_beta   90.00
_cell.angle_gamma   90.00
#
_symmetry.space_group_name_H-M   'P 1'
#
loop_
_entity.id
_entity.type
_entity.pdbx_description
1 polymer ?
#
loop_
_entity_poly.entity_id
_entity_poly.type
_entity_poly.pdbx_seq_one_letter_code
_entity_poly.pdbx_strand_id
1 'polypeptide(L)' 'MGSFSIWHWLVVLVIVLVLFGRGRVSEIMGDFGKGIKSFKEGMNDEKSEESSTPPAQISSKPADPSATPSASENKTEQS' A
#
# COMPACT_ATOMS: atom_id res chain seq x y z
N MET A 1 18.94 -28.81 -22.49
CA MET A 1 19.32 -28.72 -21.06
C MET A 1 18.44 -27.67 -20.41
N GLY A 2 17.20 -28.06 -20.06
CA GLY A 2 16.18 -27.17 -19.51
C GLY A 2 16.50 -26.85 -18.07
N SER A 3 17.40 -25.89 -17.88
CA SER A 3 17.82 -25.35 -16.60
C SER A 3 16.60 -24.89 -15.80
N PHE A 4 16.21 -25.73 -14.84
CA PHE A 4 15.35 -25.43 -13.71
C PHE A 4 13.95 -24.92 -14.10
N SER A 5 13.09 -25.90 -14.42
CA SER A 5 11.64 -25.79 -14.58
C SER A 5 11.02 -24.79 -13.59
N ILE A 6 9.98 -24.04 -14.01
CA ILE A 6 9.23 -23.07 -13.18
C ILE A 6 8.90 -23.65 -11.80
N TRP A 7 8.67 -24.96 -11.72
CA TRP A 7 8.46 -25.69 -10.47
C TRP A 7 9.58 -25.55 -9.43
N HIS A 8 10.84 -25.52 -9.86
CA HIS A 8 11.98 -25.33 -8.95
C HIS A 8 11.98 -23.93 -8.34
N TRP A 9 11.76 -22.90 -9.16
CA TRP A 9 11.67 -21.52 -8.70
C TRP A 9 10.53 -21.30 -7.70
N LEU A 10 9.39 -21.97 -7.90
CA LEU A 10 8.27 -21.90 -6.96
C LEU A 10 8.62 -22.50 -5.60
N VAL A 11 9.31 -23.65 -5.57
CA VAL A 11 9.77 -24.29 -4.32
C VAL A 11 10.83 -23.42 -3.62
N VAL A 12 11.79 -22.86 -4.37
CA VAL A 12 12.82 -21.97 -3.81
C VAL A 12 12.18 -20.71 -3.20
N LEU A 13 11.20 -20.10 -3.88
CA LEU A 13 10.50 -18.92 -3.37
C LEU A 13 9.82 -19.19 -2.03
N VAL A 14 9.18 -20.37 -1.89
CA VAL A 14 8.54 -20.79 -0.63
C VAL A 14 9.57 -20.93 0.49
N ILE A 15 10.71 -21.56 0.23
CA ILE A 15 11.77 -21.76 1.23
C ILE A 15 12.33 -20.41 1.69
N VAL A 16 12.59 -19.49 0.76
CA VAL A 16 13.05 -18.13 1.08
C VAL A 16 11.99 -17.40 1.92
N LEU A 17 10.71 -17.49 1.57
CA LEU A 17 9.64 -16.86 2.36
C LEU A 17 9.55 -17.42 3.79
N VAL A 18 9.84 -18.70 3.99
CA VAL A 18 9.82 -19.35 5.31
C VAL A 18 11.05 -18.95 6.13
N LEU A 19 12.23 -18.88 5.53
CA LEU A 19 13.47 -18.49 6.21
C LEU A 19 13.48 -17.02 6.61
N PHE A 20 13.02 -16.13 5.72
CA PHE A 20 12.98 -14.69 5.97
C PHE A 20 11.68 -14.24 6.66
N GLY A 21 10.63 -15.06 6.59
CA GLY A 21 9.31 -14.74 7.12
C GLY A 21 8.54 -13.72 6.28
N ARG A 22 7.20 -13.70 6.40
CA ARG A 22 6.33 -12.78 5.64
C ARG A 22 6.54 -11.31 5.99
N GLY A 23 6.91 -11.00 7.24
CA GLY A 23 7.08 -9.62 7.71
C GLY A 23 8.23 -8.88 7.01
N ARG A 24 9.40 -9.50 6.92
CA ARG A 24 10.58 -8.89 6.28
C ARG A 24 10.44 -8.79 4.77
N VAL A 25 9.89 -9.80 4.11
CA VAL A 25 9.68 -9.76 2.66
C VAL A 25 8.67 -8.68 2.28
N SER A 26 7.56 -8.52 3.03
CA SER A 26 6.58 -7.46 2.75
C SER A 26 7.11 -6.05 3.01
N GLU A 27 7.91 -5.84 4.05
CA GLU A 27 8.52 -4.54 4.37
C GLU A 27 9.49 -4.10 3.26
N ILE A 28 10.38 -5.02 2.85
CA ILE A 28 11.35 -4.78 1.77
C ILE A 28 10.62 -4.61 0.43
N MET A 29 9.69 -5.51 0.08
CA MET A 29 8.94 -5.41 -1.18
C MET A 29 8.08 -4.13 -1.25
N GLY A 30 7.62 -3.62 -0.11
CA GLY A 30 6.90 -2.33 -0.04
C GLY A 30 7.77 -1.14 -0.40
N ASP A 31 9.00 -1.08 0.13
CA ASP A 31 9.94 0.02 -0.14
C ASP A 31 10.49 -0.04 -1.58
N PHE A 32 10.86 -1.24 -2.03
CA PHE A 32 11.26 -1.51 -3.41
C PHE A 32 10.12 -1.22 -4.40
N GLY A 33 8.88 -1.58 -4.06
CA GLY A 33 7.69 -1.32 -4.87
C GLY A 33 7.41 0.16 -5.05
N LYS A 34 7.61 0.98 -4.01
CA LYS A 34 7.50 2.44 -4.10
C LYS A 34 8.58 3.03 -5.02
N GLY A 35 9.83 2.61 -4.88
CA GLY A 35 10.92 3.07 -5.75
C GLY A 35 10.69 2.73 -7.23
N ILE A 36 10.27 1.49 -7.52
CA ILE A 36 9.96 1.06 -8.89
C ILE A 36 8.71 1.79 -9.44
N LYS A 37 7.71 2.08 -8.59
CA LYS A 37 6.52 2.83 -8.99
C LYS A 37 6.88 4.27 -9.37
N SER A 38 7.65 4.98 -8.54
CA SER A 38 8.11 6.34 -8.84
C SER A 38 9.03 6.39 -10.07
N PHE A 39 9.86 5.37 -10.27
CA PHE A 39 10.66 5.25 -11.50
C PHE A 39 9.78 5.05 -12.73
N LYS A 40 8.72 4.26 -12.63
CA LYS A 40 7.77 4.06 -13.73
C LYS A 40 6.89 5.28 -13.97
N GLU A 41 6.43 5.97 -12.93
CA GLU A 41 5.72 7.24 -13.04
C GLU A 41 6.61 8.28 -13.71
N GLY A 42 7.86 8.48 -13.27
CA GLY A 42 8.78 9.43 -13.91
C GLY A 42 9.10 9.11 -15.38
N MET A 43 9.18 7.82 -15.74
CA MET A 43 9.37 7.41 -17.15
C MET A 43 8.08 7.52 -17.99
N ASN A 44 6.90 7.47 -17.37
CA ASN A 44 5.63 7.73 -18.06
C ASN A 44 5.29 9.21 -18.12
N ASP A 45 5.77 10.03 -17.17
CA ASP A 45 5.59 11.48 -17.12
C ASP A 45 6.24 12.13 -18.36
N GLU A 46 7.44 11.69 -18.76
CA GLU A 46 8.08 12.13 -20.02
C GLU A 46 7.30 11.71 -21.29
N LYS A 47 6.34 10.79 -21.18
CA LYS A 47 5.51 10.30 -22.29
C LYS A 47 4.06 10.77 -22.21
N SER A 48 3.63 11.36 -21.10
CA SER A 48 2.22 11.64 -20.81
C SER A 48 2.09 12.85 -19.90
N GLU A 49 2.54 13.99 -20.40
CA GLU A 49 2.17 15.34 -19.95
C GLU A 49 0.66 15.62 -20.15
N GLU A 50 -0.24 14.75 -19.68
CA GLU A 50 -1.68 15.03 -19.54
C GLU A 50 -2.39 13.92 -18.74
N SER A 51 -2.16 13.81 -17.42
CA SER A 51 -3.13 13.23 -16.46
C SER A 51 -2.63 13.39 -15.03
N SER A 52 -2.76 14.60 -14.49
CA SER A 52 -2.66 14.83 -13.04
C SER A 52 -3.64 13.94 -12.28
N THR A 53 -3.14 13.00 -11.50
CA THR A 53 -3.88 12.48 -10.34
C THR A 53 -2.87 12.29 -9.19
N PRO A 54 -2.97 13.07 -8.10
CA PRO A 54 -2.07 12.90 -6.95
C PRO A 54 -2.28 11.50 -6.36
N PRO A 55 -1.21 10.74 -6.07
CA PRO A 55 -1.36 9.39 -5.54
C PRO A 55 -1.99 9.49 -4.15
N ALA A 56 -3.14 8.85 -3.99
CA ALA A 56 -3.86 8.76 -2.73
C ALA A 56 -2.88 8.38 -1.60
N GLN A 57 -2.68 9.32 -0.68
CA GLN A 57 -2.01 9.04 0.57
C GLN A 57 -2.76 7.89 1.23
N ILE A 58 -2.06 6.79 1.51
CA ILE A 58 -2.57 5.72 2.36
C ILE A 58 -2.64 6.32 3.76
N SER A 59 -3.75 7.02 4.02
CA SER A 59 -4.13 7.49 5.34
C SER A 59 -4.51 6.25 6.12
N SER A 60 -3.57 5.69 6.88
CA SER A 60 -3.89 4.87 8.03
C SER A 60 -4.63 5.76 9.02
N LYS A 61 -5.93 5.94 8.82
CA LYS A 61 -6.87 6.48 9.78
C LYS A 61 -7.28 5.28 10.64
N PRO A 62 -6.78 5.12 11.88
CA PRO A 62 -7.38 4.16 12.79
C PRO A 62 -8.84 4.57 12.99
N ALA A 63 -9.74 3.63 12.77
CA ALA A 63 -11.12 3.75 13.18
C ALA A 63 -11.15 3.86 14.71
N ASP A 64 -11.62 4.99 15.22
CA ASP A 64 -12.08 5.10 16.62
C ASP A 64 -13.62 4.92 16.61
N PRO A 65 -14.14 3.77 17.05
CA PRO A 65 -15.57 3.57 17.19
C PRO A 65 -16.09 4.27 18.44
N SER A 66 -16.95 5.27 18.23
CA SER A 66 -18.08 5.59 19.12
C SER A 66 -17.77 5.68 20.62
N ALA A 67 -17.15 6.78 21.05
CA ALA A 67 -17.37 7.31 22.39
C ALA A 67 -18.38 8.47 22.29
N THR A 68 -19.62 8.20 22.69
CA THR A 68 -20.59 9.21 23.08
C THR A 68 -20.02 10.04 24.22
N PRO A 69 -20.11 11.37 24.16
CA PRO A 69 -20.61 12.09 25.32
C PRO A 69 -21.88 12.84 24.93
N SER A 70 -22.96 12.42 25.58
CA SER A 70 -24.13 13.22 25.82
C SER A 70 -23.68 14.50 26.54
N ALA A 71 -23.92 15.65 25.91
CA ALA A 71 -24.11 16.99 26.48
C ALA A 71 -23.69 18.06 25.46
N SER A 72 -24.65 18.66 24.77
CA SER A 72 -24.70 20.11 24.56
C SER A 72 -26.04 20.49 23.94
N GLU A 73 -26.98 20.75 24.85
CA GLU A 73 -28.00 21.79 24.76
C GLU A 73 -27.65 22.89 23.74
N ASN A 74 -28.46 23.04 22.69
CA ASN A 74 -28.62 24.31 21.98
C ASN A 74 -29.95 24.33 21.20
N LYS A 75 -30.71 25.40 21.44
CA LYS A 75 -31.73 26.01 20.58
C LYS A 75 -33.19 25.60 20.74
N THR A 76 -33.74 25.94 21.91
CA THR A 76 -35.07 26.58 21.98
C THR A 76 -34.90 28.02 21.48
N GLU A 77 -35.21 28.26 20.22
CA GLU A 77 -35.66 29.56 19.69
C GLU A 77 -35.82 29.37 18.17
N GLN A 78 -37.04 29.04 17.76
CA GLN A 78 -37.55 29.36 16.43
C GLN A 78 -39.00 29.79 16.58
N SER A 79 -39.25 30.92 15.94
CA SER A 79 -40.50 31.66 15.78
C SER A 79 -41.70 30.84 15.34
#